data_AF-A0A350UE20-F1
#
_entry.id   AF-A0A350UE20-F1
#
_cell.length_a   1.000
_cell.length_b   1.000
_cell.length_c   1.000
_cell.angle_alpha   90.00
_cell.angle_beta   90.00
_cell.angle_gamma   90.00
#
_symmetry.space_group_name_H-M   'P 1'
#
loop_
_entity.id
_entity.type
_entity.pdbx_description
1 polymer ?
#
loop_
_entity_poly.entity_id
_entity_poly.type
_entity_poly.pdbx_seq_one_letter_code
_entity_poly.pdbx_strand_id
1 'polypeptide(L)'
;MTTQNNAAIDTAPEPVAPAKPEEAARVLIFGGAAAPAPAFHAGEALREQMEAQNMRISALHEADLSAAAWLTQAGANLIALAGMKNERADASALGLIGTVTIGAGETEAMANRPYVCCINGVRIGFLSYAEQRAGAFSGRADILGLMAYDQVRMLLSQCDHVVVLTRAGLEAGELPLPEWRARYRRLIDAGASIVVDTGSARGWEAHQHGAVFYGLGSPVSPDSLGLFLTLRRNGHLNYEVRALACTDGLLDFSKNDAFRAKIDAQNTLLFEDTAYESAADEMCLRLYCAREAAQKRGVLGLFSPQGDEEERLLSLLENESLRLMTLRAIRSKRTAGQAKRENAKKS
;
A
#
# COMPACT_ATOMS: atom_id res chain seq x y z
N MET A 1 -56.13 -4.29 62.09
CA MET A 1 -54.71 -4.20 61.72
C MET A 1 -54.47 -5.19 60.59
N THR A 2 -54.36 -4.65 59.40
CA THR A 2 -54.47 -5.33 58.11
C THR A 2 -53.11 -5.89 57.70
N THR A 3 -53.04 -7.19 57.46
CA THR A 3 -51.86 -7.90 56.93
C THR A 3 -51.70 -7.60 55.45
N GLN A 4 -50.65 -6.88 55.07
CA GLN A 4 -50.24 -6.72 53.66
C GLN A 4 -49.42 -7.94 53.23
N ASN A 5 -49.96 -8.64 52.23
CA ASN A 5 -49.33 -9.76 51.53
C ASN A 5 -48.58 -9.16 50.32
N ASN A 6 -47.25 -9.22 50.30
CA ASN A 6 -46.43 -8.79 49.16
C ASN A 6 -46.24 -9.99 48.23
N ALA A 7 -46.99 -10.02 47.12
CA ALA A 7 -46.77 -10.98 46.05
C ALA A 7 -45.57 -10.53 45.20
N ALA A 8 -44.48 -11.30 45.26
CA ALA A 8 -43.34 -11.14 44.37
C ALA A 8 -43.76 -11.56 42.95
N ILE A 9 -43.67 -10.63 42.00
CA ILE A 9 -43.84 -10.91 40.58
C ILE A 9 -42.52 -11.51 40.10
N ASP A 10 -42.52 -12.82 39.87
CA ASP A 10 -41.44 -13.58 39.27
C ASP A 10 -41.45 -13.31 37.75
N THR A 11 -40.70 -12.28 37.32
CA THR A 11 -40.49 -12.02 35.89
C THR A 11 -39.39 -12.93 35.38
N ALA A 12 -39.78 -14.00 34.68
CA ALA A 12 -38.85 -14.84 33.93
C ALA A 12 -37.96 -13.98 33.00
N PRO A 13 -36.65 -14.28 32.88
CA PRO A 13 -35.78 -13.53 31.98
C PRO A 13 -36.25 -13.72 30.54
N GLU A 14 -36.45 -12.61 29.82
CA GLU A 14 -36.74 -12.63 28.40
C GLU A 14 -35.64 -13.42 27.66
N PRO A 15 -36.01 -14.30 26.70
CA PRO A 15 -35.02 -14.99 25.90
C PRO A 15 -34.21 -13.96 25.11
N VAL A 16 -32.92 -13.87 25.41
CA VAL A 16 -31.96 -13.06 24.65
C VAL A 16 -32.01 -13.56 23.22
N ALA A 17 -32.60 -12.75 22.33
CA ALA A 17 -32.63 -13.05 20.90
C ALA A 17 -31.19 -13.34 20.43
N PRO A 18 -30.98 -14.35 19.57
CA PRO A 18 -29.64 -14.63 19.06
C PRO A 18 -29.07 -13.35 18.45
N ALA A 19 -27.86 -12.97 18.87
CA ALA A 19 -27.17 -11.80 18.36
C ALA A 19 -27.25 -11.83 16.83
N LYS A 20 -27.86 -10.80 16.22
CA LYS A 20 -27.92 -10.69 14.76
C LYS A 20 -26.51 -10.88 14.20
N PRO A 21 -26.32 -11.68 13.14
CA PRO A 21 -25.01 -11.83 12.53
C PRO A 21 -24.49 -10.45 12.20
N GLU A 22 -23.27 -10.18 12.65
CA GLU A 22 -22.63 -8.87 12.53
C GLU A 22 -22.60 -8.48 11.04
N GLU A 23 -23.26 -7.37 10.67
CA GLU A 23 -23.24 -6.79 9.31
C GLU A 23 -21.85 -6.18 9.04
N ALA A 24 -20.85 -7.04 8.91
CA ALA A 24 -19.47 -6.67 8.67
C ALA A 24 -18.93 -7.37 7.42
N ALA A 25 -18.19 -6.62 6.62
CA ALA A 25 -17.40 -7.12 5.51
C ALA A 25 -15.97 -7.34 5.97
N ARG A 26 -15.51 -8.58 5.88
CA ARG A 26 -14.16 -9.01 6.24
C ARG A 26 -13.29 -9.09 4.99
N VAL A 27 -12.26 -8.26 4.93
CA VAL A 27 -11.40 -8.13 3.76
C VAL A 27 -9.95 -8.34 4.17
N LEU A 28 -9.25 -9.25 3.51
CA LEU A 28 -7.80 -9.41 3.66
C LEU A 28 -7.09 -8.82 2.45
N ILE A 29 -6.12 -7.94 2.72
CA ILE A 29 -5.26 -7.36 1.70
C ILE A 29 -3.84 -7.90 1.90
N PHE A 30 -3.32 -8.53 0.86
CA PHE A 30 -1.91 -8.86 0.71
C PHE A 30 -1.21 -7.72 -0.02
N GLY A 31 0.11 -7.59 0.19
CA GLY A 31 0.92 -6.74 -0.66
C GLY A 31 1.06 -7.28 -2.09
N GLY A 32 2.01 -6.76 -2.86
CA GLY A 32 2.16 -7.08 -4.27
C GLY A 32 2.96 -8.35 -4.54
N ALA A 33 2.43 -9.26 -5.34
CA ALA A 33 3.16 -10.45 -5.76
C ALA A 33 4.29 -10.06 -6.71
N ALA A 34 5.52 -10.38 -6.30
CA ALA A 34 6.73 -10.24 -7.11
C ALA A 34 7.03 -11.56 -7.85
N ALA A 35 7.88 -11.49 -8.87
CA ALA A 35 8.30 -12.65 -9.66
C ALA A 35 9.76 -13.03 -9.37
N PRO A 36 10.14 -14.32 -9.54
CA PRO A 36 9.25 -15.47 -9.73
C PRO A 36 8.54 -15.87 -8.43
N ALA A 37 7.33 -16.43 -8.54
CA ALA A 37 6.57 -16.93 -7.40
C ALA A 37 6.56 -18.47 -7.37
N PRO A 38 6.81 -19.11 -6.22
CA PRO A 38 6.62 -20.55 -6.05
C PRO A 38 5.13 -20.93 -6.12
N ALA A 39 4.80 -22.23 -6.07
CA ALA A 39 3.41 -22.65 -5.87
C ALA A 39 2.90 -22.19 -4.50
N PHE A 40 1.64 -21.80 -4.42
CA PHE A 40 1.06 -21.31 -3.17
C PHE A 40 0.64 -22.45 -2.25
N HIS A 41 1.10 -22.38 -1.00
CA HIS A 41 0.59 -23.15 0.12
C HIS A 41 0.37 -22.21 1.31
N ALA A 42 -0.71 -22.41 2.06
CA ALA A 42 -0.96 -21.70 3.31
C ALA A 42 -0.76 -22.63 4.51
N GLY A 43 -0.09 -22.14 5.55
CA GLY A 43 -0.10 -22.79 6.86
C GLY A 43 -1.52 -22.91 7.40
N GLU A 44 -1.78 -23.92 8.24
CA GLU A 44 -3.14 -24.26 8.68
C GLU A 44 -3.85 -23.10 9.37
N ALA A 45 -3.16 -22.40 10.28
CA ALA A 45 -3.69 -21.26 11.00
C ALA A 45 -3.99 -20.07 10.06
N LEU A 46 -3.09 -19.77 9.13
CA LEU A 46 -3.32 -18.70 8.15
C LEU A 46 -4.48 -19.07 7.21
N ARG A 47 -4.55 -20.33 6.76
CA ARG A 47 -5.60 -20.81 5.87
C ARG A 47 -6.99 -20.62 6.48
N GLU A 48 -7.17 -20.99 7.75
CA GLU A 48 -8.42 -20.75 8.48
C GLU A 48 -8.78 -19.25 8.51
N GLN A 49 -7.80 -18.39 8.78
CA GLN A 49 -8.01 -16.94 8.78
C GLN A 49 -8.35 -16.37 7.40
N MET A 50 -7.75 -16.92 6.34
CA MET A 50 -8.04 -16.55 4.94
C MET A 50 -9.44 -17.00 4.50
N GLU A 51 -9.87 -18.20 4.91
CA GLU A 51 -11.19 -18.77 4.62
C GLU A 51 -12.31 -17.99 5.35
N ALA A 52 -12.00 -17.39 6.50
CA ALA A 52 -12.95 -16.54 7.24
C ALA A 52 -13.19 -15.15 6.61
N GLN A 53 -12.48 -14.79 5.54
CA GLN A 53 -12.63 -13.50 4.85
C GLN A 53 -13.64 -13.59 3.73
N ASN A 54 -14.47 -12.55 3.58
CA ASN A 54 -15.41 -12.46 2.46
C ASN A 54 -14.68 -12.13 1.16
N MET A 55 -13.55 -11.42 1.25
CA MET A 55 -12.79 -10.98 0.09
C MET A 55 -11.30 -10.96 0.40
N ARG A 56 -10.49 -11.38 -0.58
CA ARG A 56 -9.04 -11.32 -0.57
C ARG A 56 -8.57 -10.43 -1.73
N ILE A 57 -7.63 -9.55 -1.45
CA ILE A 57 -7.16 -8.52 -2.37
C ILE A 57 -5.64 -8.57 -2.42
N SER A 58 -5.06 -8.34 -3.59
CA SER A 58 -3.62 -8.20 -3.75
C SER A 58 -3.29 -7.35 -4.98
N ALA A 59 -2.02 -7.26 -5.36
CA ALA A 59 -1.55 -6.56 -6.53
C ALA A 59 -0.57 -7.42 -7.32
N LEU A 60 -0.54 -7.23 -8.63
CA LEU A 60 0.47 -7.84 -9.49
C LEU A 60 1.49 -6.78 -9.88
N HIS A 61 2.75 -7.02 -9.57
CA HIS A 61 3.82 -6.04 -9.71
C HIS A 61 4.63 -6.20 -10.99
N GLU A 62 4.63 -7.39 -11.57
CA GLU A 62 5.28 -7.74 -12.82
C GLU A 62 4.35 -8.63 -13.64
N ALA A 63 4.36 -8.46 -14.96
CA ALA A 63 3.58 -9.29 -15.87
C ALA A 63 4.18 -10.71 -15.97
N ASP A 64 3.98 -11.50 -14.92
CA ASP A 64 4.53 -12.84 -14.75
C ASP A 64 3.44 -13.87 -14.44
N LEU A 65 3.50 -15.01 -15.14
CA LEU A 65 2.51 -16.07 -15.04
C LEU A 65 2.56 -16.80 -13.70
N SER A 66 3.75 -16.95 -13.10
CA SER A 66 3.88 -17.64 -11.81
C SER A 66 3.29 -16.80 -10.68
N ALA A 67 3.55 -15.49 -10.69
CA ALA A 67 2.96 -14.54 -9.75
C ALA A 67 1.43 -14.46 -9.91
N ALA A 68 0.93 -14.42 -11.14
CA ALA A 68 -0.51 -14.46 -11.41
C ALA A 68 -1.15 -15.77 -10.93
N ALA A 69 -0.50 -16.92 -11.17
CA ALA A 69 -0.96 -18.22 -10.68
C ALA A 69 -0.98 -18.27 -9.15
N TRP A 70 0.06 -17.74 -8.49
CA TRP A 70 0.12 -17.64 -7.03
C TRP A 70 -1.06 -16.85 -6.47
N LEU A 71 -1.38 -15.69 -7.07
CA LEU A 71 -2.50 -14.84 -6.65
C LEU A 71 -3.85 -15.57 -6.77
N THR A 72 -4.05 -16.30 -7.86
CA THR A 72 -5.25 -17.10 -8.10
C THR A 72 -5.34 -18.26 -7.09
N GLN A 73 -4.24 -18.95 -6.80
CA GLN A 73 -4.20 -20.04 -5.81
C GLN A 73 -4.41 -19.54 -4.38
N ALA A 74 -3.91 -18.35 -4.03
CA ALA A 74 -4.21 -17.66 -2.78
C ALA A 74 -5.69 -17.23 -2.68
N GLY A 75 -6.43 -17.32 -3.79
CA GLY A 75 -7.83 -16.96 -3.92
C GLY A 75 -8.07 -15.46 -3.81
N ALA A 76 -7.16 -14.64 -4.36
CA ALA A 76 -7.39 -13.22 -4.52
C ALA A 76 -8.61 -12.99 -5.43
N ASN A 77 -9.61 -12.27 -4.95
CA ASN A 77 -10.82 -11.93 -5.69
C ASN A 77 -10.65 -10.65 -6.52
N LEU A 78 -9.77 -9.75 -6.05
CA LEU A 78 -9.47 -8.48 -6.69
C LEU A 78 -7.95 -8.28 -6.76
N ILE A 79 -7.45 -7.95 -7.95
CA ILE A 79 -6.04 -7.71 -8.20
C ILE A 79 -5.84 -6.29 -8.76
N ALA A 80 -5.03 -5.50 -8.05
CA ALA A 80 -4.55 -4.21 -8.51
C ALA A 80 -3.44 -4.37 -9.56
N LEU A 81 -3.62 -3.72 -10.71
CA LEU A 81 -2.69 -3.77 -11.84
C LEU A 81 -2.06 -2.41 -12.17
N ALA A 82 -2.41 -1.32 -11.46
CA ALA A 82 -1.85 0.01 -11.75
C ALA A 82 -0.33 0.03 -11.62
N GLY A 83 0.20 -0.68 -10.63
CA GLY A 83 1.64 -0.79 -10.38
C GLY A 83 2.35 -1.87 -11.17
N MET A 84 1.69 -2.56 -12.11
CA MET A 84 2.30 -3.65 -12.86
C MET A 84 3.29 -3.11 -13.89
N LYS A 85 4.54 -3.58 -13.83
CA LYS A 85 5.55 -3.30 -14.85
C LYS A 85 5.23 -4.11 -16.12
N ASN A 86 5.54 -3.52 -17.28
CA ASN A 86 5.22 -4.02 -18.63
C ASN A 86 3.77 -3.76 -19.07
N GLU A 87 3.58 -2.54 -19.57
CA GLU A 87 2.30 -1.90 -19.88
C GLU A 87 1.46 -2.65 -20.93
N ARG A 88 2.09 -3.44 -21.80
CA ARG A 88 1.44 -4.15 -22.91
C ARG A 88 0.75 -5.45 -22.50
N ALA A 89 0.97 -5.94 -21.29
CA ALA A 89 0.33 -7.16 -20.82
C ALA A 89 -1.09 -6.86 -20.32
N ASP A 90 -2.07 -7.54 -20.91
CA ASP A 90 -3.45 -7.55 -20.44
C ASP A 90 -3.65 -8.61 -19.35
N ALA A 91 -4.71 -8.47 -18.55
CA ALA A 91 -5.01 -9.42 -17.48
C ALA A 91 -5.32 -10.83 -18.01
N SER A 92 -5.89 -10.91 -19.21
CA SER A 92 -6.26 -12.16 -19.87
C SER A 92 -5.05 -13.00 -20.25
N ALA A 93 -4.00 -12.39 -20.82
CA ALA A 93 -2.76 -13.08 -21.15
C ALA A 93 -2.03 -13.60 -19.90
N LEU A 94 -2.31 -13.04 -18.73
CA LEU A 94 -1.73 -13.45 -17.45
C LEU A 94 -2.53 -14.56 -16.75
N GLY A 95 -3.61 -15.07 -17.37
CA GLY A 95 -4.38 -16.17 -16.82
C GLY A 95 -5.22 -15.79 -15.59
N LEU A 96 -5.49 -14.50 -15.35
CA LEU A 96 -6.33 -14.01 -14.25
C LEU A 96 -7.84 -14.19 -14.53
N ILE A 97 -8.20 -15.29 -15.19
CA ILE A 97 -9.57 -15.60 -15.59
C ILE A 97 -10.44 -15.79 -14.35
N GLY A 98 -11.55 -15.05 -14.27
CA GLY A 98 -12.48 -15.12 -13.13
C GLY A 98 -12.07 -14.28 -11.92
N THR A 99 -10.94 -13.55 -11.99
CA THR A 99 -10.53 -12.58 -10.97
C THR A 99 -10.86 -11.17 -11.43
N VAL A 100 -11.34 -10.32 -10.53
CA VAL A 100 -11.59 -8.91 -10.86
C VAL A 100 -10.24 -8.17 -10.87
N THR A 101 -10.03 -7.31 -11.87
CA THR A 101 -8.81 -6.48 -11.95
C THR A 101 -9.15 -5.00 -12.03
N ILE A 102 -8.33 -4.15 -11.41
CA ILE A 102 -8.49 -2.69 -11.42
C ILE A 102 -7.15 -1.97 -11.67
N GLY A 103 -7.20 -0.69 -12.05
CA GLY A 103 -6.01 0.15 -12.21
C GLY A 103 -5.34 0.03 -13.59
N ALA A 104 -5.97 -0.67 -14.55
CA ALA A 104 -5.43 -0.89 -15.89
C ALA A 104 -6.53 -0.94 -16.94
N GLY A 105 -6.24 -0.48 -18.16
CA GLY A 105 -7.16 -0.49 -19.28
C GLY A 105 -6.62 0.23 -20.51
N GLU A 106 -7.24 -0.01 -21.67
CA GLU A 106 -6.82 0.56 -22.97
C GLU A 106 -6.99 2.09 -23.04
N THR A 107 -7.83 2.65 -22.17
CA THR A 107 -8.06 4.09 -22.06
C THR A 107 -7.92 4.54 -20.61
N GLU A 108 -7.66 5.83 -20.42
CA GLU A 108 -7.58 6.42 -19.08
C GLU A 108 -8.87 6.18 -18.28
N ALA A 109 -10.04 6.28 -18.92
CA ALA A 109 -11.32 5.99 -18.29
C ALA A 109 -11.44 4.53 -17.82
N MET A 110 -10.94 3.58 -18.61
CA MET A 110 -10.93 2.16 -18.22
C MET A 110 -9.93 1.88 -17.10
N ALA A 111 -8.72 2.44 -17.17
CA ALA A 111 -7.71 2.24 -16.14
C ALA A 111 -8.14 2.79 -14.79
N ASN A 112 -8.82 3.93 -14.77
CA ASN A 112 -9.32 4.57 -13.55
C ASN A 112 -10.72 4.07 -13.13
N ARG A 113 -11.26 3.03 -13.76
CA ARG A 113 -12.59 2.51 -13.42
C ARG A 113 -12.58 1.87 -12.03
N PRO A 114 -13.44 2.32 -11.09
CA PRO A 114 -13.54 1.69 -9.78
C PRO A 114 -14.23 0.33 -9.86
N TYR A 115 -13.94 -0.52 -8.88
CA TYR A 115 -14.74 -1.72 -8.59
C TYR A 115 -15.58 -1.47 -7.34
N VAL A 116 -16.88 -1.76 -7.41
CA VAL A 116 -17.80 -1.60 -6.28
C VAL A 116 -18.49 -2.93 -6.02
N CYS A 117 -18.50 -3.36 -4.76
CA CYS A 117 -19.22 -4.55 -4.33
C CYS A 117 -20.01 -4.28 -3.04
N CYS A 118 -20.95 -5.18 -2.73
CA CYS A 118 -21.71 -5.15 -1.48
C CYS A 118 -21.49 -6.49 -0.76
N ILE A 119 -20.91 -6.43 0.44
CA ILE A 119 -20.62 -7.60 1.27
C ILE A 119 -21.39 -7.44 2.57
N ASN A 120 -22.30 -8.36 2.88
CA ASN A 120 -23.12 -8.33 4.10
C ASN A 120 -23.82 -6.98 4.32
N GLY A 121 -24.27 -6.34 3.24
CA GLY A 121 -24.94 -5.03 3.28
C GLY A 121 -24.02 -3.82 3.32
N VAL A 122 -22.70 -4.00 3.39
CA VAL A 122 -21.68 -2.93 3.37
C VAL A 122 -21.20 -2.72 1.94
N ARG A 123 -21.37 -1.51 1.39
CA ARG A 123 -20.90 -1.13 0.05
C ARG A 123 -19.46 -0.65 0.11
N ILE A 124 -18.57 -1.30 -0.63
CA ILE A 124 -17.14 -0.98 -0.65
C ILE A 124 -16.73 -0.67 -2.07
N GLY A 125 -16.11 0.49 -2.25
CA GLY A 125 -15.49 0.93 -3.49
C GLY A 125 -13.98 0.74 -3.45
N PHE A 126 -13.41 0.27 -4.56
CA PHE A 126 -11.99 0.04 -4.71
C PHE A 126 -11.44 0.83 -5.90
N LEU A 127 -10.34 1.52 -5.67
CA LEU A 127 -9.54 2.19 -6.68
C LEU A 127 -8.11 1.68 -6.62
N SER A 128 -7.40 1.71 -7.75
CA SER A 128 -5.99 1.37 -7.80
C SER A 128 -5.24 2.42 -8.61
N TYR A 129 -4.15 2.92 -8.05
CA TYR A 129 -3.26 3.87 -8.69
C TYR A 129 -1.80 3.46 -8.50
N ALA A 130 -0.93 3.94 -9.37
CA ALA A 130 0.50 3.87 -9.14
C ALA A 130 1.18 5.12 -9.68
N GLU A 131 2.40 5.38 -9.23
CA GLU A 131 3.27 6.34 -9.89
C GLU A 131 3.57 5.84 -11.30
N GLN A 132 3.16 6.61 -12.31
CA GLN A 132 3.56 6.39 -13.70
C GLN A 132 4.72 7.31 -14.06
N ARG A 133 5.51 6.92 -15.07
CA ARG A 133 6.50 7.82 -15.65
C ARG A 133 5.78 8.94 -16.38
N ALA A 134 6.27 10.18 -16.23
CA ALA A 134 5.75 11.30 -16.99
C ALA A 134 5.88 10.99 -18.49
N GLY A 135 4.80 11.17 -19.24
CA GLY A 135 4.77 10.83 -20.66
C GLY A 135 3.36 10.54 -21.14
N ALA A 136 3.28 9.77 -22.23
CA ALA A 136 2.01 9.30 -22.76
C ALA A 136 1.36 8.29 -21.81
N PHE A 137 0.03 8.12 -21.96
CA PHE A 137 -0.74 7.17 -21.18
C PHE A 137 -0.21 5.73 -21.36
N SER A 138 0.09 5.09 -20.23
CA SER A 138 0.70 3.75 -20.14
C SER A 138 -0.30 2.60 -20.07
N GLY A 139 -1.59 2.86 -20.22
CA GLY A 139 -2.62 1.86 -19.93
C GLY A 139 -2.87 1.63 -18.43
N ARG A 140 -2.28 2.47 -17.55
CA ARG A 140 -2.33 2.33 -16.09
C ARG A 140 -2.88 3.58 -15.43
N ALA A 141 -3.57 3.41 -14.31
CA ALA A 141 -4.07 4.52 -13.51
C ALA A 141 -2.92 5.21 -12.77
N ASP A 142 -2.74 6.50 -13.04
CA ASP A 142 -1.69 7.31 -12.44
C ASP A 142 -2.20 8.06 -11.21
N ILE A 143 -1.50 7.89 -10.09
CA ILE A 143 -1.78 8.62 -8.85
C ILE A 143 -1.50 10.12 -8.97
N LEU A 144 -0.64 10.52 -9.92
CA LEU A 144 -0.38 11.92 -10.25
C LEU A 144 -1.42 12.51 -11.21
N GLY A 145 -2.35 11.68 -11.69
CA GLY A 145 -3.46 12.10 -12.54
C GLY A 145 -4.34 13.14 -11.85
N LEU A 146 -4.78 14.14 -12.61
CA LEU A 146 -5.53 15.30 -12.09
C LEU A 146 -6.81 14.90 -11.35
N MET A 147 -7.44 13.80 -11.76
CA MET A 147 -8.72 13.34 -11.23
C MET A 147 -8.61 12.31 -10.10
N ALA A 148 -7.40 11.92 -9.67
CA ALA A 148 -7.23 10.84 -8.68
C ALA A 148 -8.00 11.11 -7.37
N TYR A 149 -7.92 12.33 -6.84
CA TYR A 149 -8.66 12.69 -5.62
C TYR A 149 -10.17 12.86 -5.85
N ASP A 150 -10.56 13.40 -7.01
CA ASP A 150 -11.98 13.61 -7.33
C ASP A 150 -12.69 12.28 -7.55
N GLN A 151 -12.01 11.28 -8.13
CA GLN A 151 -12.51 9.92 -8.27
C GLN A 151 -12.80 9.27 -6.91
N VAL A 152 -11.94 9.48 -5.90
CA VAL A 152 -12.19 9.03 -4.52
C VAL A 152 -13.45 9.70 -3.96
N ARG A 153 -13.56 11.03 -4.09
CA ARG A 153 -14.74 11.79 -3.61
C ARG A 153 -16.03 11.33 -4.27
N MET A 154 -16.01 11.14 -5.59
CA MET A 154 -17.15 10.67 -6.35
C MET A 154 -17.55 9.26 -5.93
N LEU A 155 -16.58 8.38 -5.68
CA LEU A 155 -16.84 7.00 -5.27
C LEU A 155 -17.43 6.90 -3.87
N LEU A 156 -16.97 7.75 -2.94
CA LEU A 156 -17.49 7.80 -1.56
C LEU A 156 -19.00 8.07 -1.54
N SER A 157 -19.54 8.87 -2.47
CA SER A 157 -20.99 9.16 -2.53
C SER A 157 -21.88 7.91 -2.74
N GLN A 158 -21.29 6.79 -3.16
CA GLN A 158 -21.98 5.55 -3.50
C GLN A 158 -21.63 4.39 -2.57
N CYS A 159 -20.65 4.57 -1.67
CA CYS A 159 -20.07 3.51 -0.86
C CYS A 159 -20.07 3.88 0.63
N ASP A 160 -20.09 2.87 1.50
CA ASP A 160 -19.85 3.06 2.94
C ASP A 160 -18.35 3.19 3.22
N HIS A 161 -17.51 2.56 2.39
CA HIS A 161 -16.06 2.64 2.46
C HIS A 161 -15.44 2.76 1.06
N VAL A 162 -14.34 3.52 0.98
CA VAL A 162 -13.46 3.55 -0.19
C VAL A 162 -12.07 3.07 0.23
N VAL A 163 -11.56 2.05 -0.47
CA VAL A 163 -10.22 1.50 -0.29
C VAL A 163 -9.39 1.80 -1.53
N VAL A 164 -8.24 2.44 -1.35
CA VAL A 164 -7.36 2.82 -2.47
C VAL A 164 -6.06 2.03 -2.38
N LEU A 165 -5.80 1.20 -3.38
CA LEU A 165 -4.55 0.46 -3.54
C LEU A 165 -3.56 1.32 -4.31
N THR A 166 -2.37 1.55 -3.77
CA THR A 166 -1.34 2.36 -4.38
C THR A 166 -0.06 1.56 -4.64
N ARG A 167 0.78 2.09 -5.53
CA ARG A 167 2.20 1.72 -5.62
C ARG A 167 3.00 2.94 -6.05
N ALA A 168 3.83 3.48 -5.16
CA ALA A 168 4.73 4.58 -5.49
C ALA A 168 5.96 4.57 -4.57
N GLY A 169 6.88 5.51 -4.81
CA GLY A 169 8.04 5.68 -3.95
C GLY A 169 9.26 4.88 -4.42
N LEU A 170 10.31 4.94 -3.60
CA LEU A 170 11.59 4.33 -3.91
C LEU A 170 11.60 2.86 -3.50
N GLU A 171 11.83 1.91 -4.40
CA GLU A 171 11.86 0.48 -4.06
C GLU A 171 12.85 0.16 -2.91
N ALA A 172 14.03 0.79 -2.94
CA ALA A 172 15.07 0.65 -1.92
C ALA A 172 14.89 1.58 -0.69
N GLY A 173 13.81 2.37 -0.65
CA GLY A 173 13.50 3.25 0.47
C GLY A 173 12.94 2.48 1.66
N GLU A 174 13.46 2.79 2.86
CA GLU A 174 13.01 2.22 4.14
C GLU A 174 11.85 3.01 4.75
N LEU A 175 11.66 4.27 4.36
CA LEU A 175 10.57 5.13 4.80
C LEU A 175 9.82 5.64 3.57
N PRO A 176 8.51 5.94 3.70
CA PRO A 176 7.83 6.70 2.67
C PRO A 176 8.54 8.05 2.45
N LEU A 177 8.52 8.57 1.23
CA LEU A 177 8.94 9.95 1.03
C LEU A 177 7.87 10.87 1.65
N PRO A 178 8.23 11.98 2.31
CA PRO A 178 7.25 12.89 2.91
C PRO A 178 6.20 13.39 1.91
N GLU A 179 6.56 13.57 0.65
CA GLU A 179 5.63 13.94 -0.42
C GLU A 179 4.62 12.82 -0.74
N TRP A 180 5.05 11.55 -0.75
CA TRP A 180 4.15 10.41 -0.93
C TRP A 180 3.25 10.20 0.29
N ARG A 181 3.81 10.36 1.49
CA ARG A 181 3.05 10.40 2.75
C ARG A 181 1.93 11.44 2.69
N ALA A 182 2.26 12.67 2.29
CA ALA A 182 1.27 13.73 2.11
C ALA A 182 0.22 13.42 1.03
N ARG A 183 0.63 12.85 -0.12
CA ARG A 183 -0.31 12.44 -1.19
C ARG A 183 -1.28 11.36 -0.70
N TYR A 184 -0.80 10.36 0.06
CA TYR A 184 -1.67 9.32 0.59
C TYR A 184 -2.64 9.84 1.66
N ARG A 185 -2.18 10.76 2.53
CA ARG A 185 -3.06 11.49 3.46
C ARG A 185 -4.16 12.26 2.72
N ARG A 186 -3.84 12.89 1.59
CA ARG A 186 -4.84 13.59 0.76
C ARG A 186 -5.88 12.67 0.13
N LEU A 187 -5.57 11.40 -0.11
CA LEU A 187 -6.57 10.41 -0.53
C LEU A 187 -7.54 10.11 0.62
N ILE A 188 -7.06 10.03 1.86
CA ILE A 188 -7.92 9.94 3.04
C ILE A 188 -8.76 11.22 3.18
N ASP A 189 -8.15 12.41 3.06
CA ASP A 189 -8.88 13.69 3.09
C ASP A 189 -9.96 13.78 2.00
N ALA A 190 -9.76 13.09 0.87
CA ALA A 190 -10.73 12.99 -0.23
C ALA A 190 -11.88 12.01 0.04
N GLY A 191 -11.81 11.20 1.11
CA GLY A 191 -12.87 10.28 1.51
C GLY A 191 -12.50 8.80 1.52
N ALA A 192 -11.24 8.45 1.28
CA ALA A 192 -10.80 7.07 1.43
C ALA A 192 -10.79 6.68 2.91
N SER A 193 -11.36 5.51 3.22
CA SER A 193 -11.27 4.92 4.56
C SER A 193 -9.88 4.31 4.80
N ILE A 194 -9.32 3.70 3.75
CA ILE A 194 -8.03 3.02 3.80
C ILE A 194 -7.25 3.32 2.52
N VAL A 195 -5.98 3.67 2.65
CA VAL A 195 -5.01 3.74 1.54
C VAL A 195 -3.92 2.73 1.81
N VAL A 196 -3.66 1.82 0.87
CA VAL A 196 -2.69 0.74 1.01
C VAL A 196 -1.70 0.77 -0.14
N ASP A 197 -0.46 1.12 0.15
CA ASP A 197 0.64 0.86 -0.77
C ASP A 197 0.96 -0.65 -0.75
N THR A 198 1.09 -1.23 -1.92
CA THR A 198 1.33 -2.67 -2.12
C THR A 198 2.82 -2.98 -2.29
N GLY A 199 3.68 -1.96 -2.29
CA GLY A 199 5.15 -2.07 -2.30
C GLY A 199 5.76 -2.54 -0.98
N SER A 200 7.07 -2.37 -0.84
CA SER A 200 7.88 -2.78 0.32
C SER A 200 7.30 -2.29 1.65
N ALA A 201 7.26 -3.14 2.68
CA ALA A 201 6.66 -2.80 3.97
C ALA A 201 7.43 -1.69 4.73
N ARG A 202 6.75 -0.59 5.08
CA ARG A 202 7.33 0.57 5.80
C ARG A 202 6.45 1.10 6.94
N GLY A 203 5.55 0.27 7.45
CA GLY A 203 4.64 0.64 8.52
C GLY A 203 3.37 1.35 8.04
N TRP A 204 2.63 1.91 8.98
CA TRP A 204 1.34 2.56 8.74
C TRP A 204 1.07 3.65 9.78
N GLU A 205 0.12 4.52 9.49
CA GLU A 205 -0.37 5.53 10.41
C GLU A 205 -1.88 5.71 10.31
N ALA A 206 -2.51 6.14 11.40
CA ALA A 206 -3.86 6.68 11.36
C ALA A 206 -3.81 8.15 10.93
N HIS A 207 -4.72 8.55 10.06
CA HIS A 207 -4.87 9.95 9.64
C HIS A 207 -6.36 10.30 9.57
N GLN A 208 -6.78 11.24 10.40
CA GLN A 208 -8.19 11.64 10.55
C GLN A 208 -9.13 10.45 10.81
N HIS A 209 -9.97 10.11 9.82
CA HIS A 209 -11.01 9.08 9.89
C HIS A 209 -10.58 7.75 9.27
N GLY A 210 -9.36 7.66 8.76
CA GLY A 210 -8.86 6.48 8.05
C GLY A 210 -7.43 6.12 8.43
N ALA A 211 -6.87 5.16 7.70
CA ALA A 211 -5.49 4.71 7.89
C ALA A 211 -4.74 4.59 6.56
N VAL A 212 -3.44 4.89 6.61
CA VAL A 212 -2.53 4.79 5.48
C VAL A 212 -1.47 3.74 5.79
N PHE A 213 -1.35 2.73 4.93
CA PHE A 213 -0.34 1.68 5.02
C PHE A 213 0.73 1.93 3.97
N TYR A 214 1.95 2.21 4.41
CA TYR A 214 3.11 2.51 3.56
C TYR A 214 3.81 1.24 3.11
N GLY A 215 3.09 0.40 2.39
CA GLY A 215 3.61 -0.86 1.88
C GLY A 215 3.24 -2.03 2.77
N LEU A 216 2.79 -3.11 2.15
CA LEU A 216 2.57 -4.40 2.81
C LEU A 216 3.66 -5.42 2.52
N GLY A 217 4.63 -5.10 1.67
CA GLY A 217 5.66 -6.03 1.19
C GLY A 217 5.13 -6.96 0.10
N SER A 218 5.88 -8.02 -0.18
CA SER A 218 5.43 -9.04 -1.14
C SER A 218 5.04 -10.31 -0.39
N PRO A 219 3.87 -10.89 -0.66
CA PRO A 219 3.45 -12.12 0.02
C PRO A 219 4.29 -13.34 -0.39
N VAL A 220 5.15 -13.22 -1.41
CA VAL A 220 6.12 -14.27 -1.78
C VAL A 220 7.52 -14.04 -1.18
N SER A 221 7.69 -12.95 -0.41
CA SER A 221 8.96 -12.64 0.26
C SER A 221 9.00 -13.20 1.70
N PRO A 222 10.20 -13.31 2.29
CA PRO A 222 10.36 -13.77 3.67
C PRO A 222 9.66 -12.89 4.71
N ASP A 223 9.51 -11.60 4.42
CA ASP A 223 8.88 -10.63 5.32
C ASP A 223 7.83 -9.81 4.57
N SER A 224 6.59 -9.87 5.04
CA SER A 224 5.48 -9.06 4.54
C SER A 224 4.40 -8.86 5.61
N LEU A 225 3.37 -8.11 5.28
CA LEU A 225 2.24 -7.78 6.14
C LEU A 225 0.93 -8.22 5.47
N GLY A 226 0.07 -8.85 6.25
CA GLY A 226 -1.34 -9.08 5.93
C GLY A 226 -2.20 -8.08 6.67
N LEU A 227 -3.03 -7.35 5.93
CA LEU A 227 -3.98 -6.38 6.49
C LEU A 227 -5.38 -6.99 6.51
N PHE A 228 -5.88 -7.26 7.71
CA PHE A 228 -7.22 -7.79 7.95
C PHE A 228 -8.15 -6.63 8.32
N LEU A 229 -9.13 -6.35 7.48
CA LEU A 229 -10.10 -5.28 7.67
C LEU A 229 -11.45 -5.85 8.09
N THR A 230 -12.08 -5.21 9.06
CA THR A 230 -13.49 -5.39 9.39
C THR A 230 -14.20 -4.07 9.12
N LEU A 231 -14.97 -4.04 8.03
CA LEU A 231 -15.68 -2.87 7.54
C LEU A 231 -17.17 -2.99 7.87
N ARG A 232 -17.77 -1.93 8.38
CA ARG A 232 -19.18 -1.89 8.78
C ARG A 232 -19.87 -0.69 8.14
N ARG A 233 -21.20 -0.67 8.16
CA ARG A 233 -21.95 0.49 7.66
C ARG A 233 -21.59 1.79 8.39
N ASN A 234 -21.87 2.91 7.74
CA ASN A 234 -21.65 4.27 8.26
C ASN A 234 -20.17 4.60 8.55
N GLY A 235 -19.23 3.99 7.82
CA GLY A 235 -17.82 4.32 7.89
C GLY A 235 -17.09 3.74 9.11
N HIS A 236 -17.74 2.89 9.92
CA HIS A 236 -17.07 2.21 11.02
C HIS A 236 -16.13 1.12 10.51
N LEU A 237 -14.84 1.25 10.80
CA LEU A 237 -13.83 0.26 10.43
C LEU A 237 -12.98 -0.15 11.63
N ASN A 238 -12.49 -1.38 11.59
CA ASN A 238 -11.39 -1.85 12.42
C ASN A 238 -10.38 -2.57 11.51
N TYR A 239 -9.12 -2.59 11.92
CA TYR A 239 -8.08 -3.31 11.19
C TYR A 239 -7.11 -4.02 12.14
N GLU A 240 -6.55 -5.12 11.65
CA GLU A 240 -5.46 -5.84 12.28
C GLU A 240 -4.37 -6.07 11.24
N VAL A 241 -3.13 -5.76 11.60
CA VAL A 241 -1.96 -6.04 10.76
C VAL A 241 -1.20 -7.21 11.36
N ARG A 242 -0.94 -8.24 10.57
CA ARG A 242 -0.13 -9.39 10.99
C ARG A 242 1.07 -9.55 10.07
N ALA A 243 2.23 -9.81 10.66
CA ALA A 243 3.42 -10.17 9.91
C ALA A 243 3.24 -11.56 9.28
N LEU A 244 3.57 -11.68 8.00
CA LEU A 244 3.53 -12.91 7.21
C LEU A 244 4.93 -13.23 6.71
N ALA A 245 5.21 -14.52 6.52
CA ALA A 245 6.46 -15.01 5.96
C ALA A 245 6.17 -16.11 4.94
N CYS A 246 6.83 -16.02 3.79
CA CYS A 246 6.83 -17.07 2.78
C CYS A 246 8.18 -17.77 2.76
N THR A 247 8.19 -19.09 2.96
CA THR A 247 9.38 -19.94 2.80
C THR A 247 9.03 -21.09 1.88
N ASP A 248 9.73 -21.20 0.74
CA ASP A 248 9.50 -22.24 -0.27
C ASP A 248 8.03 -22.39 -0.73
N GLY A 249 7.30 -21.28 -0.80
CA GLY A 249 5.89 -21.23 -1.20
C GLY A 249 4.87 -21.46 -0.08
N LEU A 250 5.32 -21.84 1.12
CA LEU A 250 4.48 -21.86 2.32
C LEU A 250 4.39 -20.45 2.91
N LEU A 251 3.22 -19.83 2.77
CA LEU A 251 2.86 -18.58 3.44
C LEU A 251 2.21 -18.90 4.80
N ASP A 252 2.74 -18.31 5.87
CA ASP A 252 2.17 -18.41 7.22
C ASP A 252 2.43 -17.13 8.03
N PHE A 253 1.92 -17.06 9.27
CA PHE A 253 2.25 -16.00 10.21
C PHE A 253 3.74 -16.01 10.54
N SER A 254 4.39 -14.87 10.37
CA SER A 254 5.82 -14.70 10.60
C SER A 254 6.16 -14.78 12.08
N LYS A 255 7.22 -15.51 12.41
CA LYS A 255 7.87 -15.53 13.74
C LYS A 255 9.08 -14.61 13.81
N ASN A 256 9.27 -13.75 12.80
CA ASN A 256 10.40 -12.84 12.72
C ASN A 256 10.16 -11.60 13.60
N ASP A 257 10.59 -11.68 14.86
CA ASP A 257 10.47 -10.57 15.81
C ASP A 257 11.30 -9.35 15.40
N ALA A 258 12.41 -9.53 14.67
CA ALA A 258 13.21 -8.42 14.18
C ALA A 258 12.47 -7.61 13.10
N PHE A 259 11.74 -8.28 12.21
CA PHE A 259 10.88 -7.61 11.24
C PHE A 259 9.74 -6.85 11.93
N ARG A 260 9.08 -7.46 12.92
CA ARG A 260 8.03 -6.78 13.71
C ARG A 260 8.57 -5.54 14.42
N ALA A 261 9.69 -5.67 15.13
CA ALA A 261 10.33 -4.55 15.82
C ALA A 261 10.74 -3.42 14.86
N LYS A 262 11.18 -3.76 13.64
CA LYS A 262 11.47 -2.76 12.59
C LYS A 262 10.21 -1.99 12.19
N ILE A 263 9.10 -2.69 11.95
CA ILE A 263 7.83 -2.06 11.58
C ILE A 263 7.30 -1.18 12.73
N ASP A 264 7.40 -1.65 13.98
CA ASP A 264 6.99 -0.87 15.16
C ASP A 264 7.83 0.40 15.33
N ALA A 265 9.15 0.33 15.07
CA ALA A 265 10.02 1.49 15.08
C ALA A 265 9.66 2.50 13.98
N GLN A 266 9.31 2.02 12.78
CA GLN A 266 8.83 2.87 11.68
C GLN A 266 7.49 3.54 12.02
N ASN A 267 6.54 2.77 12.59
CA ASN A 267 5.26 3.31 13.04
C ASN A 267 5.47 4.41 14.10
N THR A 268 6.36 4.17 15.06
CA THR A 268 6.71 5.16 16.09
C THR A 268 7.28 6.43 15.47
N LEU A 269 8.22 6.28 14.53
CA LEU A 269 8.84 7.41 13.83
C LEU A 269 7.82 8.24 13.05
N LEU A 270 6.80 7.62 12.45
CA LEU A 270 5.73 8.33 11.74
C LEU A 270 4.93 9.27 12.66
N PHE A 271 4.86 9.04 13.97
CA PHE A 271 4.20 9.98 14.89
C PHE A 271 5.03 11.25 15.17
N GLU A 272 6.33 11.23 14.90
CA GLU A 272 7.25 12.34 15.18
C GLU A 272 7.67 13.04 13.88
N ASP A 273 6.86 14.00 13.41
CA ASP A 273 7.04 14.62 12.09
C ASP A 273 8.46 15.15 11.84
N THR A 274 9.08 15.85 12.81
CA THR A 274 10.45 16.38 12.65
C THR A 274 11.50 15.26 12.57
N ALA A 275 11.38 14.22 13.40
CA ALA A 275 12.30 13.10 13.40
C ALA A 275 12.17 12.29 12.10
N TYR A 276 10.93 12.06 11.66
CA TYR A 276 10.61 11.43 10.39
C TYR A 276 11.18 12.21 9.19
N GLU A 277 10.99 13.52 9.14
CA GLU A 277 11.53 14.35 8.05
C GLU A 277 13.05 14.27 7.97
N SER A 278 13.73 14.35 9.12
CA SER A 278 15.19 14.20 9.19
C SER A 278 15.64 12.82 8.71
N ALA A 279 15.01 11.75 9.19
CA ALA A 279 15.34 10.39 8.79
C ALA A 279 15.09 10.13 7.30
N ALA A 280 14.02 10.70 6.74
CA ALA A 280 13.72 10.61 5.31
C ALA A 280 14.75 11.36 4.45
N ASP A 281 15.23 12.53 4.89
CA ASP A 281 16.27 13.28 4.21
C ASP A 281 17.63 12.55 4.25
N GLU A 282 17.98 11.94 5.40
CA GLU A 282 19.16 11.09 5.53
C GLU A 282 19.10 9.87 4.60
N MET A 283 17.95 9.19 4.56
CA MET A 283 17.69 8.08 3.63
C MET A 283 17.88 8.53 2.18
N CYS A 284 17.29 9.67 1.78
CA CYS A 284 17.40 10.21 0.43
C CYS A 284 18.85 10.53 0.07
N LEU A 285 19.60 11.15 0.99
CA LEU A 285 21.02 11.46 0.80
C LEU A 285 21.84 10.19 0.60
N ARG A 286 21.60 9.15 1.41
CA ARG A 286 22.30 7.86 1.31
C ARG A 286 22.01 7.18 -0.03
N LEU A 287 20.74 7.06 -0.42
CA LEU A 287 20.34 6.43 -1.68
C LEU A 287 20.89 7.19 -2.90
N TYR A 288 20.84 8.52 -2.86
CA TYR A 288 21.43 9.37 -3.90
C TYR A 288 22.94 9.15 -4.03
N CYS A 289 23.68 9.20 -2.91
CA CYS A 289 25.13 8.96 -2.92
C CYS A 289 25.49 7.55 -3.40
N ALA A 290 24.73 6.53 -3.01
CA ALA A 290 24.92 5.16 -3.49
C ALA A 290 24.74 5.06 -5.01
N ARG A 291 23.72 5.73 -5.56
CA ARG A 291 23.49 5.80 -7.01
C ARG A 291 24.62 6.52 -7.73
N GLU A 292 25.09 7.67 -7.22
CA GLU A 292 26.24 8.37 -7.80
C GLU A 292 27.52 7.52 -7.77
N ALA A 293 27.75 6.77 -6.69
CA ALA A 293 28.92 5.91 -6.54
C ALA A 293 28.88 4.70 -7.49
N ALA A 294 27.71 4.06 -7.65
CA ALA A 294 27.51 2.96 -8.60
C ALA A 294 27.78 3.43 -10.03
N GLN A 295 27.36 4.64 -10.38
CA GLN A 295 27.61 5.24 -11.69
C GLN A 295 29.11 5.47 -11.95
N LYS A 296 29.86 5.98 -10.96
CA LYS A 296 31.32 6.19 -11.10
C LYS A 296 32.12 4.88 -11.25
N ARG A 297 31.57 3.75 -10.82
CA ARG A 297 32.17 2.41 -10.93
C ARG A 297 31.80 1.70 -12.23
N GLY A 298 30.73 2.12 -12.92
CA GLY A 298 30.40 1.68 -14.28
C GLY A 298 31.45 2.19 -15.27
N VAL A 299 31.74 1.39 -16.30
CA VAL A 299 32.70 1.71 -17.38
C VAL A 299 32.40 3.12 -17.92
N LEU A 300 33.38 4.04 -17.90
CA LEU A 300 33.33 5.47 -18.34
C LEU A 300 33.32 6.57 -17.25
N GLY A 301 33.91 6.35 -16.07
CA GLY A 301 34.11 7.42 -15.06
C GLY A 301 34.97 8.65 -15.45
N LEU A 302 35.43 8.76 -16.71
CA LEU A 302 36.22 9.90 -17.22
C LEU A 302 35.69 10.52 -18.53
N PHE A 303 34.72 9.88 -19.20
CA PHE A 303 34.09 10.38 -20.42
C PHE A 303 32.65 9.88 -20.49
N SER A 304 31.73 10.37 -19.67
CA SER A 304 30.31 10.14 -19.97
C SER A 304 29.99 10.95 -21.24
N PRO A 305 29.63 10.32 -22.37
CA PRO A 305 29.14 11.07 -23.53
C PRO A 305 27.92 11.90 -23.12
N GLN A 306 27.73 13.07 -23.75
CA GLN A 306 26.63 13.99 -23.48
C GLN A 306 25.25 13.29 -23.50
N GLY A 307 25.07 12.26 -24.34
CA GLY A 307 23.86 11.45 -24.39
C GLY A 307 23.53 10.71 -23.09
N ASP A 308 24.53 10.26 -22.33
CA ASP A 308 24.33 9.56 -21.05
C ASP A 308 23.84 10.52 -19.96
N GLU A 309 24.27 11.80 -20.01
CA GLU A 309 23.79 12.82 -19.09
C GLU A 309 22.35 13.25 -19.39
N GLU A 310 22.00 13.38 -20.67
CA GLU A 310 20.64 13.70 -21.11
C GLU A 310 19.66 12.58 -20.75
N GLU A 311 20.00 11.31 -20.99
CA GLU A 311 19.18 10.16 -20.61
C GLU A 311 19.02 10.07 -19.08
N ARG A 312 20.08 10.37 -18.33
CA ARG A 312 20.02 10.46 -16.86
C ARG A 312 19.07 11.56 -16.40
N LEU A 313 19.14 12.73 -17.00
CA LEU A 313 18.26 13.85 -16.65
C LEU A 313 16.80 13.51 -16.98
N LEU A 314 16.53 12.92 -18.15
CA LEU A 314 15.20 12.44 -18.52
C LEU A 314 14.67 11.42 -17.50
N SER A 315 15.47 10.41 -17.15
CA SER A 315 15.12 9.43 -16.11
C SER A 315 14.73 10.07 -14.77
N LEU A 316 15.39 11.16 -14.37
CA LEU A 316 15.09 11.88 -13.14
C LEU A 316 13.86 12.77 -13.26
N LEU A 317 13.61 13.35 -14.44
CA LEU A 317 12.47 14.23 -14.67
C LEU A 317 11.16 13.45 -14.83
N GLU A 318 11.23 12.26 -15.42
CA GLU A 318 10.06 11.41 -15.68
C GLU A 318 9.61 10.60 -14.48
N ASN A 319 10.49 10.33 -13.51
CA ASN A 319 10.15 9.54 -12.32
C ASN A 319 10.06 10.46 -11.08
N GLU A 320 8.86 10.66 -10.56
CA GLU A 320 8.58 11.58 -9.46
C GLU A 320 9.34 11.19 -8.19
N SER A 321 9.39 9.90 -7.85
CA SER A 321 10.10 9.41 -6.67
C SER A 321 11.60 9.68 -6.75
N LEU A 322 12.23 9.40 -7.89
CA LEU A 322 13.64 9.67 -8.13
C LEU A 322 13.93 11.17 -8.13
N ARG A 323 13.01 11.97 -8.71
CA ARG A 323 13.08 13.44 -8.69
C ARG A 323 13.10 13.99 -7.28
N LEU A 324 12.14 13.56 -6.46
CA LEU A 324 11.98 14.00 -5.06
C LEU A 324 13.15 13.59 -4.19
N MET A 325 13.60 12.33 -4.28
CA MET A 325 14.78 11.84 -3.58
C MET A 325 16.02 12.68 -3.92
N THR A 326 16.24 12.94 -5.21
CA THR A 326 17.38 13.72 -5.69
C THR A 326 17.32 15.16 -5.19
N LEU A 327 16.14 15.79 -5.25
CA LEU A 327 15.93 17.15 -4.78
C LEU A 327 16.23 17.28 -3.27
N ARG A 328 15.72 16.35 -2.45
CA ARG A 328 15.98 16.31 -1.00
C ARG A 328 17.47 16.12 -0.70
N ALA A 329 18.12 15.18 -1.37
CA ALA A 329 19.54 14.91 -1.18
C ALA A 329 20.41 16.13 -1.53
N ILE A 330 20.13 16.81 -2.66
CA ILE A 330 20.86 18.01 -3.10
C ILE A 330 20.65 19.16 -2.12
N ARG A 331 19.42 19.38 -1.64
CA ARG A 331 19.12 20.40 -0.62
C ARG A 331 19.89 20.14 0.67
N SER A 332 19.89 18.90 1.15
CA SER A 332 20.65 18.48 2.34
C SER A 332 22.16 18.74 2.19
N LYS A 333 22.76 18.39 1.03
CA LYS A 333 24.17 18.69 0.73
C LYS A 333 24.47 20.19 0.75
N ARG A 334 23.56 21.03 0.22
CA ARG A 334 23.73 22.50 0.19
C ARG A 334 23.69 23.10 1.59
N THR A 335 22.72 22.72 2.41
CA THR A 335 22.59 23.20 3.79
C THR A 335 23.81 22.83 4.62
N ALA A 336 24.28 21.59 4.54
CA ALA A 336 25.51 21.16 5.22
C ALA A 336 26.76 21.91 4.74
N GLY A 337 26.86 22.19 3.43
CA GLY A 337 27.95 22.98 2.86
C GLY A 337 27.95 24.45 3.31
N GLN A 338 26.78 25.07 3.44
CA GLN A 338 26.62 26.42 3.97
C GLN A 338 27.02 26.50 5.44
N ALA A 339 26.54 25.58 6.29
CA ALA A 339 26.90 25.53 7.70
C ALA A 339 28.42 25.38 7.92
N LYS A 340 29.09 24.53 7.12
CA LYS A 340 30.56 24.39 7.17
C LYS A 340 31.29 25.68 6.78
N ARG A 341 30.80 26.40 5.77
CA ARG A 341 31.39 27.68 5.33
C ARG A 341 31.17 28.79 6.36
N GLU A 342 30.04 28.81 7.04
CA GLU A 342 29.77 29.79 8.11
C GLU A 342 30.62 29.53 9.35
N ASN A 343 30.80 28.26 9.74
CA ASN A 343 31.69 27.90 10.85
C ASN A 343 33.16 28.22 10.54
N ALA A 344 33.62 27.99 9.30
CA ALA A 344 34.97 28.34 8.87
C ALA A 344 35.25 29.86 8.79
N LYS A 345 34.20 30.69 8.73
CA LYS A 345 34.32 32.16 8.80
C LYS A 345 34.32 32.70 10.23
N LYS A 346 33.91 31.88 11.21
CA LYS A 346 33.85 32.23 12.64
C LYS A 346 35.07 31.73 13.43
N SER A 347 35.88 30.86 12.84
CA SER A 347 37.17 30.35 13.36
C SER A 347 38.34 31.18 12.85
#